data_AF-N8Y9F7-F1
#
_entry.id   AF-N8Y9F7-F1
#
_cell.length_a   1.000
_cell.length_b   1.000
_cell.length_c   1.000
_cell.angle_alpha   90.00
_cell.angle_beta   90.00
_cell.angle_gamma   90.00
#
_symmetry.space_group_name_H-M   'P 1'
#
loop_
_entity.id
_entity.type
_entity.pdbx_description
1 polymer ?
#
loop_
_entity_poly.entity_id
_entity_poly.type
_entity_poly.pdbx_seq_one_letter_code
_entity_poly.pdbx_strand_id
1 'polypeptide(L)'
;MKKVVFFVLLMSQLVFVGNALASTYTGKVSAINVRDEDGLIWVYIVGERTGNRPTCATNWYMVIKNENSPAGKRQLAMLMMAKATNKTVVIDGAGTCNRWGDGEDISTVSI
;
A
#
# COMPACT_ATOMS: atom_id res chain seq x y z
N MET A 1 -11.41 -13.11 -41.80
CA MET A 1 -10.14 -13.03 -41.04
C MET A 1 -10.06 -11.78 -40.15
N LYS A 2 -10.30 -10.57 -40.65
CA LYS A 2 -10.28 -9.32 -39.84
C LYS A 2 -11.19 -9.35 -38.59
N LYS A 3 -12.40 -9.91 -38.70
CA LYS A 3 -13.36 -10.03 -37.58
C LYS A 3 -12.90 -10.98 -36.47
N VAL A 4 -12.15 -12.03 -36.82
CA VAL A 4 -11.63 -13.02 -35.85
C VAL A 4 -10.43 -12.44 -35.10
N VAL A 5 -9.54 -11.74 -35.80
CA VAL A 5 -8.41 -11.03 -35.18
C VAL A 5 -8.90 -9.95 -34.20
N PHE A 6 -9.95 -9.20 -34.57
CA PHE A 6 -10.54 -8.20 -33.69
C PHE A 6 -11.18 -8.82 -32.44
N PHE A 7 -11.83 -9.98 -32.58
CA PHE A 7 -12.44 -10.70 -31.46
C PHE A 7 -11.39 -11.30 -30.49
N VAL A 8 -10.28 -11.81 -31.03
CA VAL A 8 -9.15 -12.31 -30.23
C VAL A 8 -8.44 -11.18 -29.49
N LEU A 9 -8.29 -10.01 -30.12
CA LEU A 9 -7.69 -8.83 -29.48
C LEU A 9 -8.58 -8.27 -28.36
N LEU A 10 -9.91 -8.38 -28.48
CA LEU A 10 -10.85 -7.96 -27.44
C LEU A 10 -10.86 -8.93 -26.25
N MET A 11 -10.76 -10.24 -26.51
CA MET A 11 -10.73 -11.27 -25.46
C MET A 11 -9.39 -11.31 -24.70
N SER A 12 -8.27 -10.90 -25.30
CA SER A 12 -6.98 -10.86 -24.60
C SER A 12 -6.90 -9.76 -23.52
N GLN A 13 -7.79 -8.76 -23.55
CA GLN A 13 -7.85 -7.69 -22.55
C GLN A 13 -8.47 -8.15 -21.22
N LEU A 14 -9.24 -9.24 -21.22
CA LEU A 14 -9.90 -9.78 -20.02
C LEU A 14 -8.96 -10.62 -19.14
N VAL A 15 -7.73 -10.92 -19.59
CA VAL A 15 -6.77 -11.76 -18.85
C VAL A 15 -5.93 -10.95 -17.86
N PHE A 16 -6.07 -9.61 -17.85
CA PHE A 16 -5.30 -8.71 -16.97
C PHE A 16 -6.12 -8.05 -15.87
N VAL A 17 -7.32 -8.55 -15.53
CA VAL A 17 -8.01 -8.21 -14.27
C VAL A 17 -7.36 -8.96 -13.10
N GLY A 18 -6.06 -8.70 -12.88
CA GLY A 18 -5.42 -9.03 -11.63
C GLY A 18 -6.09 -8.22 -10.54
N ASN A 19 -6.75 -8.91 -9.61
CA ASN A 19 -7.48 -8.33 -8.48
C ASN A 19 -6.68 -7.22 -7.79
N ALA A 20 -6.96 -5.96 -8.13
CA ALA A 20 -6.46 -4.76 -7.45
C ALA A 20 -7.21 -4.52 -6.13
N LEU A 21 -7.47 -5.60 -5.39
CA LEU A 21 -8.04 -5.51 -4.06
C LEU A 21 -6.88 -5.28 -3.11
N ALA A 22 -6.88 -4.12 -2.45
CA ALA A 22 -5.90 -3.78 -1.45
C ALA A 22 -6.10 -4.60 -0.17
N SER A 23 -5.06 -4.65 0.67
CA SER A 23 -5.22 -5.09 2.04
C SER A 23 -5.51 -3.92 2.97
N THR A 24 -6.12 -4.20 4.12
CA THR A 24 -6.31 -3.23 5.21
C THR A 24 -5.54 -3.72 6.42
N TYR A 25 -4.79 -2.84 7.08
CA TYR A 25 -4.03 -3.14 8.28
C TYR A 25 -4.57 -2.35 9.47
N THR A 26 -5.08 -3.03 10.49
CA THR A 26 -5.62 -2.41 11.71
C THR A 26 -4.77 -2.79 12.91
N GLY A 27 -4.27 -1.78 13.64
CA GLY A 27 -3.42 -2.05 14.81
C GLY A 27 -2.67 -0.84 15.35
N LYS A 28 -1.59 -1.08 16.12
CA LYS A 28 -0.71 -0.04 16.67
C LYS A 28 0.55 0.10 15.84
N VAL A 29 1.02 1.34 15.63
CA VAL A 29 2.29 1.60 14.95
C VAL A 29 3.47 1.18 15.84
N SER A 30 4.15 0.09 15.47
CA SER A 30 5.30 -0.42 16.24
C SER A 30 6.60 0.24 15.82
N ALA A 31 6.80 0.52 14.53
CA ALA A 31 7.97 1.23 14.02
C ALA A 31 7.63 2.10 12.82
N ILE A 32 8.34 3.22 12.70
CA ILE A 32 8.36 4.10 11.53
C ILE A 32 9.83 4.22 11.15
N ASN A 33 10.18 3.86 9.92
CA ASN A 33 11.54 3.92 9.43
C ASN A 33 11.61 4.91 8.27
N VAL A 34 12.71 5.65 8.22
CA VAL A 34 13.03 6.57 7.13
C VAL A 34 14.43 6.21 6.65
N ARG A 35 14.57 5.95 5.36
CA ARG A 35 15.87 5.62 4.73
C ARG A 35 16.42 6.86 4.05
N ASP A 36 17.67 7.21 4.37
CA ASP A 36 18.29 8.47 3.94
C ASP A 36 18.62 8.46 2.43
N GLU A 37 19.02 7.30 1.90
CA GLU A 37 19.52 7.15 0.54
C GLU A 37 18.49 7.55 -0.53
N ASP A 38 17.20 7.36 -0.26
CA ASP A 38 16.12 7.66 -1.20
C ASP A 38 14.86 8.26 -0.57
N GLY A 39 14.84 8.50 0.74
CA GLY A 39 13.68 9.03 1.46
C GLY A 39 12.56 8.02 1.71
N LEU A 40 12.76 6.73 1.45
CA LEU A 40 11.72 5.71 1.64
C LEU A 40 11.21 5.72 3.08
N ILE A 41 9.88 5.76 3.24
CA ILE A 41 9.22 5.64 4.53
C ILE A 41 8.37 4.37 4.56
N TRP A 42 8.65 3.50 5.53
CA TRP A 42 7.81 2.32 5.79
C TRP A 42 7.48 2.17 7.26
N VAL A 43 6.32 1.58 7.53
CA VAL A 43 5.78 1.42 8.88
C VAL A 43 5.40 -0.03 9.16
N TYR A 44 5.67 -0.44 10.40
CA TYR A 44 5.22 -1.73 10.94
C TYR A 44 4.03 -1.51 11.86
N ILE A 45 3.04 -2.39 11.73
CA ILE A 45 1.82 -2.40 12.55
C ILE A 45 1.79 -3.70 13.36
N VAL A 46 1.56 -3.59 14.67
CA VAL A 46 1.19 -4.72 15.51
C VAL A 46 -0.33 -4.78 15.53
N GLY A 47 -0.89 -5.77 14.85
CA GLY A 47 -2.32 -5.93 14.67
C GLY A 47 -2.65 -6.91 13.55
N GLU A 48 -3.81 -6.75 12.95
CA GLU A 48 -4.35 -7.66 11.95
C GLU A 48 -4.37 -7.02 10.56
N ARG A 49 -3.82 -7.74 9.57
CA ARG A 49 -3.93 -7.38 8.16
C ARG A 49 -4.96 -8.28 7.51
N THR A 50 -6.01 -7.69 6.96
CA THR A 50 -7.12 -8.39 6.29
C THR A 50 -7.20 -7.95 4.82
N GLY A 51 -8.11 -8.57 4.07
CA GLY A 51 -8.25 -8.31 2.63
C GLY A 51 -7.16 -8.98 1.81
N ASN A 52 -6.96 -8.50 0.58
CA ASN A 52 -6.06 -9.12 -0.38
C ASN A 52 -4.71 -8.41 -0.36
N ARG A 53 -3.73 -9.00 0.34
CA ARG A 53 -2.34 -8.51 0.25
C ARG A 53 -1.83 -8.74 -1.18
N PRO A 54 -1.36 -7.70 -1.89
CA PRO A 54 -0.86 -7.86 -3.25
C PRO A 54 0.38 -8.77 -3.22
N THR A 55 0.56 -9.57 -4.28
CA THR A 55 1.65 -10.56 -4.36
C THR A 55 3.04 -9.92 -4.28
N CYS A 56 3.17 -8.66 -4.67
CA CYS A 56 4.39 -7.89 -4.52
C CYS A 56 4.75 -7.62 -3.06
N ALA A 57 3.77 -7.47 -2.16
CA ALA A 57 4.02 -7.18 -0.75
C ALA A 57 4.41 -8.46 0.01
N THR A 58 5.65 -8.89 -0.19
CA THR A 58 6.22 -10.07 0.48
C THR A 58 6.50 -9.80 1.97
N ASN A 59 6.68 -8.53 2.34
CA ASN A 59 6.84 -8.09 3.71
C ASN A 59 5.54 -7.59 4.36
N TRP A 60 5.54 -7.54 5.70
CA TRP A 60 4.37 -7.09 6.47
C TRP A 60 4.29 -5.58 6.61
N TYR A 61 5.37 -4.81 6.45
CA TYR A 61 5.30 -3.35 6.51
C TYR A 61 4.45 -2.75 5.37
N MET A 62 4.08 -1.48 5.53
CA MET A 62 3.43 -0.68 4.49
C MET A 62 4.23 0.58 4.20
N VAL A 63 4.10 1.12 2.99
CA VAL A 63 5.00 2.15 2.45
C VAL A 63 4.22 3.44 2.17
N ILE A 64 4.71 4.58 2.65
CA ILE A 64 4.18 5.87 2.18
C ILE A 64 4.72 6.10 0.78
N LYS A 65 3.87 5.99 -0.25
CA LYS A 65 4.29 6.00 -1.65
C LYS A 65 4.93 7.31 -2.11
N ASN A 66 4.35 8.43 -1.71
CA ASN A 66 4.71 9.77 -2.15
C ASN A 66 5.05 10.64 -0.93
N GLU A 67 6.11 10.29 -0.21
CA GLU A 67 6.54 10.90 1.05
C GLU A 67 6.74 12.42 0.96
N ASN A 68 7.12 12.94 -0.20
CA ASN A 68 7.36 14.37 -0.42
C ASN A 68 6.08 15.18 -0.69
N SER A 69 4.96 14.51 -0.99
CA SER A 69 3.68 15.17 -1.26
C SER A 69 3.03 15.72 0.03
N PRO A 70 2.14 16.72 -0.06
CA PRO A 70 1.36 17.17 1.09
C PRO A 70 0.55 16.05 1.76
N ALA A 71 0.06 15.07 0.98
CA ALA A 71 -0.66 13.92 1.52
C ALA A 71 0.27 12.96 2.28
N GLY A 72 1.42 12.60 1.70
CA GLY A 72 2.40 11.71 2.33
C GLY A 72 2.95 12.29 3.65
N LYS A 73 3.22 13.59 3.69
CA LYS A 73 3.62 14.28 4.94
C LYS A 73 2.54 14.23 6.02
N ARG A 74 1.26 14.38 5.63
CA ARG A 74 0.13 14.27 6.57
C ARG A 74 -0.08 12.83 7.06
N GLN A 75 0.07 11.84 6.19
CA GLN A 75 0.04 10.42 6.57
C GLN A 75 1.15 10.09 7.57
N LEU A 76 2.39 10.53 7.31
CA LEU A 76 3.50 10.37 8.25
C LEU A 76 3.19 11.03 9.60
N ALA A 77 2.71 12.27 9.61
CA ALA A 77 2.34 12.97 10.84
C ALA A 77 1.24 12.24 11.63
N MET A 78 0.22 11.70 10.96
CA MET A 78 -0.82 10.88 11.57
C MET A 78 -0.24 9.61 12.22
N LEU A 79 0.65 8.90 11.53
CA LEU A 79 1.30 7.68 12.05
C LEU A 79 2.21 7.98 13.25
N MET A 80 2.98 9.08 13.19
CA MET A 80 3.80 9.55 14.31
C MET A 80 2.94 9.90 15.53
N MET A 81 1.83 10.62 15.33
CA MET A 81 0.89 10.96 16.39
C MET A 81 0.26 9.70 16.99
N ALA A 82 -0.21 8.76 16.15
CA ALA A 82 -0.80 7.52 16.62
C ALA A 82 0.19 6.69 17.45
N LYS A 83 1.46 6.62 17.03
CA LYS A 83 2.54 5.98 17.79
C LYS A 83 2.76 6.67 19.15
N ALA A 84 2.90 8.00 19.15
CA ALA A 84 3.16 8.78 20.36
C ALA A 84 2.01 8.72 21.38
N THR A 85 0.77 8.57 20.89
CA THR A 85 -0.44 8.54 21.72
C THR A 85 -1.01 7.14 21.94
N ASN A 86 -0.29 6.10 21.50
CA ASN A 86 -0.73 4.71 21.54
C ASN A 86 -2.15 4.50 20.97
N LYS A 87 -2.51 5.20 19.89
CA LYS A 87 -3.80 5.06 19.19
C LYS A 87 -3.75 3.94 18.15
N THR A 88 -4.91 3.35 17.89
CA THR A 88 -5.07 2.35 16.82
C THR A 88 -5.20 3.09 15.50
N VAL A 89 -4.55 2.57 14.47
CA VAL A 89 -4.71 3.06 13.11
C VAL A 89 -5.42 2.03 12.26
N VAL A 90 -6.12 2.49 11.24
CA VAL A 90 -6.55 1.69 10.10
C VAL A 90 -5.86 2.25 8.86
N ILE A 91 -5.11 1.39 8.18
CA ILE A 91 -4.36 1.72 6.97
C ILE A 91 -4.93 0.91 5.82
N ASP A 92 -5.54 1.57 4.83
CA ASP A 92 -5.90 0.91 3.58
C ASP A 92 -4.73 0.98 2.61
N GLY A 93 -4.35 -0.18 2.08
CA GLY A 93 -3.37 -0.30 1.04
C GLY A 93 -3.89 0.22 -0.31
N ALA A 94 -2.98 0.38 -1.25
CA ALA A 94 -3.30 0.74 -2.63
C ALA A 94 -3.31 -0.48 -3.58
N GLY A 95 -3.12 -1.70 -3.06
CA GLY A 95 -3.04 -2.93 -3.87
C GLY A 95 -1.83 -2.98 -4.80
N THR A 96 -0.85 -2.08 -4.61
CA THR A 96 0.33 -1.93 -5.47
C THR A 96 1.58 -1.69 -4.63
N CYS A 97 2.75 -1.99 -5.17
CA CYS A 97 4.06 -1.80 -4.52
C CYS A 97 4.96 -0.93 -5.41
N ASN A 98 4.53 0.29 -5.71
CA ASN A 98 5.21 1.14 -6.69
C ASN A 98 6.39 1.89 -6.09
N ARG A 99 6.33 2.25 -4.80
CA ARG A 99 7.43 3.00 -4.16
C ARG A 99 8.58 2.08 -3.74
N TRP A 100 8.25 0.86 -3.33
CA TRP A 100 9.22 -0.15 -2.92
C TRP A 100 8.67 -1.55 -3.20
N GLY A 101 9.41 -2.36 -3.95
CA GLY A 101 8.85 -3.52 -4.66
C GLY A 101 8.28 -4.64 -3.79
N ASP A 102 8.65 -4.68 -2.52
CA ASP A 102 8.28 -5.72 -1.54
C ASP A 102 7.36 -5.21 -0.41
N GLY A 103 6.88 -3.97 -0.49
CA GLY A 103 5.95 -3.36 0.47
C GLY A 103 4.74 -2.72 -0.21
N GLU A 104 3.54 -2.97 0.31
CA GLU A 104 2.33 -2.36 -0.23
C GLU A 104 2.30 -0.86 0.06
N ASP A 105 2.03 -0.07 -0.98
CA ASP A 105 1.80 1.37 -0.93
C ASP A 105 0.56 1.67 -0.07
N ILE A 106 0.65 2.68 0.79
CA ILE A 106 -0.46 3.19 1.59
C ILE A 106 -1.35 4.07 0.71
N SER A 107 -2.65 3.80 0.71
CA SER A 107 -3.68 4.64 0.12
C SER A 107 -4.21 5.66 1.14
N THR A 108 -4.64 5.18 2.32
CA THR A 108 -5.24 6.00 3.37
C THR A 108 -4.65 5.65 4.75
N VAL A 109 -4.68 6.62 5.67
CA VAL A 109 -4.42 6.39 7.10
C VAL A 109 -5.55 7.06 7.87
N SER A 110 -6.13 6.35 8.83
CA SER A 110 -7.11 6.86 9.79
C SER A 110 -6.78 6.40 11.20
N ILE A 111 -7.22 7.17 12.21
CA ILE A 111 -6.94 7.00 13.65
C ILE A 111 -8.25 7.11 14.43
#